data_AF-A0A9Q8YY91-F1
#
_entry.id   AF-A0A9Q8YY91-F1
#
_cell.length_a   1.000
_cell.length_b   1.000
_cell.length_c   1.000
_cell.angle_alpha   90.00
_cell.angle_beta   90.00
_cell.angle_gamma   90.00
#
_symmetry.space_group_name_H-M   'P 1'
#
loop_
_entity.id
_entity.type
_entity.pdbx_description
1 polymer ?
#
loop_
_entity_poly.entity_id
_entity_poly.type
_entity_poly.pdbx_seq_one_letter_code
_entity_poly.pdbx_strand_id
1 'polypeptide(L)'
;MDLITVRIMLQNRPKFWKEISEFVLLERIFRYPKGSDQYMTFDAGTGILLFEILMRNKALIETGRGYLQFDLERLKEVIPLIIVDIEALEALDDGAYLAGAKDYIQNNLGKPKTPKSRFDFSTSYYARRVIGGLNH
;
A
#
# COMPACT_ATOMS: atom_id res chain seq x y z
N MET A 1 -3.15 11.22 -7.06
CA MET A 1 -2.13 11.80 -7.95
C MET A 1 -0.99 10.81 -8.20
N ASP A 2 -0.30 10.31 -7.17
CA ASP A 2 0.91 9.49 -7.31
C ASP A 2 0.71 8.19 -8.11
N LEU A 3 -0.36 7.43 -7.83
CA LEU A 3 -0.68 6.20 -8.58
C LEU A 3 -1.05 6.48 -10.04
N ILE A 4 -1.63 7.65 -10.32
CA ILE A 4 -1.92 8.09 -11.69
C ILE A 4 -0.60 8.38 -12.42
N THR A 5 0.36 9.04 -11.76
CA THR A 5 1.73 9.24 -12.29
C THR A 5 2.39 7.91 -12.62
N VAL A 6 2.34 6.94 -11.69
CA VAL A 6 2.88 5.58 -11.90
C VAL A 6 2.19 4.89 -13.08
N ARG A 7 0.85 4.97 -13.17
CA ARG A 7 0.08 4.44 -14.32
C ARG A 7 0.56 5.04 -15.65
N ILE A 8 0.73 6.36 -15.71
CA ILE A 8 1.19 7.07 -16.91
C ILE A 8 2.61 6.61 -17.30
N MET A 9 3.53 6.48 -16.33
CA MET A 9 4.89 6.00 -16.59
C MET A 9 4.90 4.57 -17.13
N LEU A 10 4.10 3.68 -16.52
CA LEU A 10 3.97 2.28 -16.92
C LEU A 10 3.39 2.10 -18.33
N GLN A 11 2.47 2.99 -18.74
CA GLN A 11 1.83 2.99 -20.06
C GLN A 11 2.75 3.53 -21.15
N ASN A 12 3.39 4.68 -20.91
CA ASN A 12 4.10 5.43 -21.95
C ASN A 12 5.59 5.08 -22.03
N ARG A 13 6.15 4.53 -20.95
CA ARG A 13 7.56 4.13 -20.83
C ARG A 13 8.57 5.17 -21.35
N PRO A 14 8.47 6.46 -20.98
CA PRO A 14 9.48 7.47 -21.34
C PRO A 14 10.86 7.12 -20.76
N LYS A 15 11.92 7.84 -21.14
CA LYS A 15 13.24 7.65 -20.51
C LYS A 15 13.12 7.76 -18.97
N PHE A 16 13.79 6.84 -18.27
CA PHE A 16 13.77 6.71 -16.80
C PHE A 16 12.41 6.34 -16.17
N TRP A 17 11.45 5.83 -16.95
CA TRP A 17 10.11 5.52 -16.42
C TRP A 17 10.13 4.52 -15.25
N LYS A 18 11.09 3.59 -15.21
CA LYS A 18 11.21 2.59 -14.15
C LYS A 18 11.62 3.26 -12.85
N GLU A 19 12.72 3.98 -12.90
CA GLU A 19 13.30 4.72 -11.78
C GLU A 19 12.31 5.73 -11.22
N ILE A 20 11.59 6.45 -12.09
CA ILE A 20 10.54 7.38 -11.68
C ILE A 20 9.38 6.65 -11.00
N SER A 21 8.92 5.52 -11.56
CA SER A 21 7.82 4.75 -10.96
C SER A 21 8.20 4.20 -9.59
N GLU A 22 9.40 3.62 -9.47
CA GLU A 22 9.93 3.09 -8.22
C GLU A 22 10.14 4.21 -7.20
N PHE A 23 10.70 5.35 -7.61
CA PHE A 23 10.88 6.50 -6.74
C PHE A 23 9.54 6.99 -6.17
N VAL A 24 8.54 7.21 -7.02
CA VAL A 24 7.21 7.67 -6.58
C VAL A 24 6.57 6.67 -5.61
N LEU A 25 6.67 5.37 -5.88
CA LEU A 25 6.12 4.34 -4.99
C LEU A 25 6.87 4.26 -3.66
N LEU A 26 8.20 4.25 -3.66
CA LEU A 26 9.02 4.20 -2.44
C LEU A 26 8.78 5.43 -1.58
N GLU A 27 8.76 6.60 -2.21
CA GLU A 27 8.49 7.85 -1.55
C GLU A 27 7.09 7.83 -0.92
N ARG A 28 6.06 7.39 -1.66
CA ARG A 28 4.71 7.30 -1.11
C ARG A 28 4.57 6.30 0.04
N ILE A 29 5.26 5.17 -0.02
CA ILE A 29 5.19 4.11 1.00
C ILE A 29 5.96 4.51 2.27
N PHE A 30 7.14 5.11 2.13
CA PHE A 30 8.10 5.29 3.23
C PHE A 30 8.33 6.75 3.66
N ARG A 31 7.64 7.75 3.06
CA ARG A 31 7.76 9.17 3.43
C ARG A 31 7.53 9.41 4.91
N TYR A 32 6.52 8.75 5.49
CA TYR A 32 6.19 8.90 6.92
C TYR A 32 6.39 7.59 7.66
N PRO A 33 7.21 7.56 8.73
CA PRO A 33 7.35 6.36 9.53
C PRO A 33 6.02 6.04 10.22
N LYS A 34 5.76 4.74 10.45
CA LYS A 34 4.55 4.26 11.13
C LYS A 34 4.27 4.98 12.47
N GLY A 35 5.32 5.35 13.20
CA GLY A 35 5.20 5.86 14.58
C GLY A 35 4.62 4.78 15.52
N SER A 36 4.13 5.19 16.69
CA SER A 36 3.34 4.29 17.55
C SER A 36 1.90 4.16 17.02
N ASP A 37 1.23 3.03 17.28
CA ASP A 37 -0.15 2.80 16.83
C ASP A 37 -1.14 3.90 17.26
N GLN A 38 -0.88 4.56 18.40
CA GLN A 38 -1.71 5.65 18.94
C GLN A 38 -1.47 7.01 18.25
N TYR A 39 -0.30 7.18 17.60
CA TYR A 39 0.12 8.44 16.96
C TYR A 39 0.32 8.30 15.44
N MET A 40 -0.16 7.21 14.84
CA MET A 40 -0.04 6.99 13.41
C MET A 40 -0.80 8.06 12.63
N THR A 41 -0.06 8.79 11.79
CA THR A 41 -0.64 9.81 10.91
C THR A 41 -1.48 9.16 9.80
N PHE A 42 -2.38 9.94 9.21
CA PHE A 42 -3.15 9.48 8.05
C PHE A 42 -2.23 9.04 6.91
N ASP A 43 -1.22 9.85 6.58
CA ASP A 43 -0.29 9.56 5.50
C ASP A 43 0.51 8.26 5.74
N ALA A 44 1.01 8.05 6.97
CA ALA A 44 1.68 6.80 7.33
C ALA A 44 0.74 5.58 7.18
N GLY A 45 -0.53 5.73 7.55
CA GLY A 45 -1.55 4.71 7.34
C GLY A 45 -1.76 4.37 5.86
N THR A 46 -1.86 5.39 5.00
CA THR A 46 -2.04 5.17 3.55
C THR A 46 -0.80 4.57 2.87
N GLY A 47 0.40 4.90 3.34
CA GLY A 47 1.65 4.29 2.88
C GLY A 47 1.71 2.80 3.19
N ILE A 48 1.34 2.41 4.42
CA ILE A 48 1.29 0.99 4.82
C ILE A 48 0.19 0.24 4.06
N LEU A 49 -0.98 0.86 3.86
CA LEU A 49 -2.04 0.29 3.04
C LEU A 49 -1.55 -0.05 1.63
N LEU A 50 -0.88 0.90 0.97
CA LEU A 50 -0.32 0.69 -0.36
C LEU A 50 0.73 -0.43 -0.36
N PHE A 51 1.63 -0.44 0.61
CA PHE A 51 2.63 -1.51 0.75
C PHE A 51 1.99 -2.89 0.82
N GLU A 52 0.97 -3.06 1.66
CA GLU A 52 0.29 -4.35 1.83
C GLU A 52 -0.45 -4.80 0.57
N ILE A 53 -1.10 -3.88 -0.13
CA ILE A 53 -1.77 -4.19 -1.41
C ILE A 53 -0.73 -4.68 -2.43
N LEU A 54 0.41 -3.99 -2.55
CA LEU A 54 1.44 -4.35 -3.51
C LEU A 54 2.11 -5.69 -3.17
N MET A 55 2.39 -5.94 -1.89
CA MET A 55 2.94 -7.23 -1.42
C MET A 55 1.96 -8.38 -1.66
N ARG A 56 0.68 -8.20 -1.32
CA ARG A 56 -0.37 -9.21 -1.51
C ARG A 56 -0.53 -9.61 -2.98
N ASN A 57 -0.45 -8.63 -3.88
CA ASN A 57 -0.59 -8.85 -5.31
C ASN A 57 0.75 -9.17 -6.01
N LYS A 58 1.84 -9.38 -5.26
CA LYS A 58 3.18 -9.66 -5.78
C LYS A 58 3.71 -8.59 -6.74
N ALA A 59 3.21 -7.36 -6.62
CA ALA A 59 3.73 -6.19 -7.33
C ALA A 59 4.93 -5.57 -6.61
N LEU A 60 5.03 -5.82 -5.30
CA LEU A 60 6.25 -5.69 -4.52
C LEU A 60 6.58 -7.09 -4.00
N ILE A 61 7.81 -7.56 -4.23
CA ILE A 61 8.25 -8.88 -3.83
C ILE A 61 9.53 -8.79 -3.02
N GLU A 62 9.71 -9.74 -2.12
CA GLU A 62 11.00 -9.96 -1.49
C GLU A 62 11.86 -10.86 -2.37
N THR A 63 13.08 -10.42 -2.62
CA THR A 63 14.14 -11.20 -3.26
C THR A 63 15.08 -11.74 -2.19
N GLY A 64 15.99 -12.63 -2.57
CA GLY A 64 16.88 -13.30 -1.61
C GLY A 64 17.60 -12.30 -0.69
N ARG A 65 17.78 -12.68 0.59
CA ARG A 65 18.43 -11.88 1.64
C ARG A 65 17.68 -10.62 2.11
N GLY A 66 16.35 -10.56 1.98
CA GLY A 66 15.56 -9.48 2.58
C GLY A 66 15.40 -8.22 1.74
N TYR A 67 15.88 -8.24 0.50
CA TYR A 67 15.72 -7.11 -0.42
C TYR A 67 14.30 -7.07 -0.97
N LEU A 68 13.76 -5.87 -1.16
CA LEU A 68 12.46 -5.68 -1.82
C LEU A 68 12.69 -5.22 -3.26
N GLN A 69 11.87 -5.72 -4.17
CA GLN A 69 11.91 -5.35 -5.58
C GLN A 69 10.48 -5.23 -6.12
N PHE A 70 10.23 -4.21 -6.94
CA PHE A 70 8.97 -4.11 -7.67
C PHE A 70 8.96 -5.05 -8.88
N ASP A 71 7.85 -5.75 -9.08
CA ASP A 71 7.55 -6.43 -10.33
C ASP A 71 6.78 -5.45 -11.24
N LEU A 72 7.48 -4.92 -12.24
CA LEU A 72 6.95 -3.88 -13.13
C LEU A 72 5.80 -4.36 -14.02
N GLU A 73 5.73 -5.66 -14.33
CA GLU A 73 4.61 -6.21 -15.10
C GLU A 73 3.39 -6.36 -14.20
N ARG A 74 3.58 -6.85 -12.97
CA ARG A 74 2.51 -6.88 -11.97
C ARG A 74 2.02 -5.50 -11.57
N LEU A 75 2.90 -4.50 -11.50
CA LEU A 75 2.48 -3.11 -11.25
C LEU A 75 1.51 -2.59 -12.31
N LYS A 76 1.66 -2.97 -13.58
CA LYS A 76 0.71 -2.57 -14.64
C LYS A 76 -0.68 -3.15 -14.41
N GLU A 77 -0.77 -4.32 -13.82
CA GLU A 77 -2.03 -4.99 -13.52
C GLU A 77 -2.65 -4.39 -12.25
N VAL A 78 -1.84 -4.17 -11.21
CA VAL A 78 -2.32 -3.83 -9.87
C VAL A 78 -2.63 -2.34 -9.71
N ILE A 79 -1.82 -1.44 -10.27
CA ILE A 79 -2.02 0.01 -10.12
C ILE A 79 -3.39 0.47 -10.65
N PRO A 80 -3.85 0.04 -11.85
CA PRO A 80 -5.18 0.39 -12.32
C PRO A 80 -6.31 -0.11 -11.41
N LEU A 81 -6.19 -1.31 -10.83
CA LEU A 81 -7.20 -1.84 -9.91
C LEU A 81 -7.34 -0.97 -8.66
N ILE A 82 -6.22 -0.56 -8.06
CA ILE A 82 -6.23 0.34 -6.91
C ILE A 82 -6.88 1.68 -7.25
N ILE A 83 -6.59 2.22 -8.44
CA ILE A 83 -7.20 3.49 -8.88
C ILE A 83 -8.71 3.33 -9.04
N VAL A 84 -9.17 2.26 -9.68
CA VAL A 84 -10.61 1.99 -9.86
C VAL A 84 -11.32 1.85 -8.51
N ASP A 85 -10.71 1.14 -7.55
CA ASP A 85 -11.29 0.98 -6.21
C ASP A 85 -11.41 2.33 -5.49
N ILE A 86 -10.40 3.19 -5.58
CA ILE A 86 -10.41 4.54 -4.97
C ILE A 86 -11.43 5.45 -5.68
N GLU A 87 -11.44 5.48 -7.01
CA GLU A 87 -12.40 6.28 -7.79
C GLU A 87 -13.85 5.86 -7.51
N ALA A 88 -14.09 4.55 -7.33
CA ALA A 88 -15.41 4.03 -6.95
C ALA A 88 -15.84 4.48 -5.55
N LEU A 89 -14.90 4.56 -4.59
CA LEU A 89 -15.17 5.11 -3.26
C LEU A 89 -15.47 6.60 -3.35
N GLU A 90 -14.65 7.38 -4.06
CA GLU A 90 -14.79 8.84 -4.20
C GLU A 90 -16.10 9.27 -4.89
N ALA A 91 -16.76 8.36 -5.63
CA ALA A 91 -18.06 8.60 -6.25
C ALA A 91 -19.27 8.45 -5.30
N LEU A 92 -19.05 7.93 -4.09
CA LEU A 92 -20.10 7.73 -3.08
C LEU A 92 -20.44 9.02 -2.34
N ASP A 93 -21.63 9.09 -1.73
CA ASP A 93 -21.95 10.14 -0.75
C ASP A 93 -21.11 10.01 0.53
N ASP A 94 -21.03 11.08 1.33
CA ASP A 94 -20.17 11.13 2.53
C ASP A 94 -20.35 9.96 3.50
N GLY A 95 -21.60 9.51 3.70
CA GLY A 95 -21.91 8.42 4.61
C GLY A 95 -21.43 7.08 4.07
N ALA A 96 -21.75 6.81 2.81
CA ALA A 96 -21.31 5.61 2.10
C ALA A 96 -19.79 5.58 1.88
N TYR A 97 -19.16 6.72 1.60
CA TYR A 97 -17.71 6.87 1.48
C TYR A 97 -17.02 6.46 2.78
N LEU A 98 -17.47 6.98 3.93
CA LEU A 98 -16.83 6.68 5.21
C LEU A 98 -16.91 5.17 5.55
N ALA A 99 -18.06 4.55 5.31
CA ALA A 99 -18.25 3.13 5.52
C ALA A 99 -17.40 2.30 4.55
N GLY A 100 -17.45 2.62 3.25
CA GLY A 100 -16.69 1.92 2.21
C GLY A 100 -15.18 2.05 2.38
N ALA A 101 -14.68 3.24 2.73
CA ALA A 101 -13.26 3.46 3.00
C ALA A 101 -12.79 2.64 4.22
N LYS A 102 -13.61 2.57 5.27
CA LYS A 102 -13.32 1.75 6.44
C LYS A 102 -13.24 0.27 6.08
N ASP A 103 -14.18 -0.23 5.31
CA ASP A 103 -14.21 -1.63 4.87
C ASP A 103 -13.02 -1.94 3.94
N TYR A 104 -12.71 -1.05 3.00
CA TYR A 104 -11.56 -1.16 2.10
C TYR A 104 -10.25 -1.28 2.88
N ILE A 105 -10.06 -0.43 3.89
CA ILE A 105 -8.88 -0.51 4.76
C ILE A 105 -8.87 -1.81 5.55
N GLN A 106 -9.99 -2.22 6.16
CA GLN A 106 -10.04 -3.44 6.97
C GLN A 106 -9.84 -4.73 6.16
N ASN A 107 -10.28 -4.75 4.90
CA ASN A 107 -10.02 -5.86 3.98
C ASN A 107 -8.53 -5.98 3.61
N ASN A 108 -7.79 -4.88 3.68
CA ASN A 108 -6.36 -4.85 3.36
C ASN A 108 -5.45 -4.98 4.59
N LEU A 109 -5.80 -4.33 5.71
CA LEU A 109 -4.99 -4.22 6.92
C LEU A 109 -5.57 -4.92 8.16
N GLY A 110 -6.67 -5.67 8.01
CA GLY A 110 -7.32 -6.36 9.13
C GLY A 110 -8.14 -5.42 10.02
N LYS A 111 -9.06 -6.02 10.80
CA LYS A 111 -9.91 -5.29 11.75
C LYS A 111 -9.14 -5.01 13.04
N PRO A 112 -9.22 -3.79 13.60
CA PRO A 112 -8.50 -3.46 14.83
C PRO A 112 -8.86 -4.39 15.99
N LYS A 113 -7.85 -4.90 16.69
CA LYS A 113 -8.03 -5.81 17.84
C LYS A 113 -8.38 -5.09 19.16
N THR A 114 -8.05 -3.80 19.27
CA THR A 114 -8.35 -3.00 20.47
C THR A 114 -8.93 -1.64 20.08
N PRO A 115 -9.74 -1.00 20.94
CA PRO A 115 -10.29 0.34 20.68
C PRO A 115 -9.22 1.43 20.46
N LYS A 116 -8.00 1.20 20.92
CA LYS A 116 -6.86 2.13 20.78
C LYS A 116 -6.03 1.87 19.52
N SER A 117 -6.26 0.73 18.85
CA SER A 117 -5.58 0.37 17.60
C SER A 117 -6.43 0.81 16.42
N ARG A 118 -5.82 1.44 15.42
CA ARG A 118 -6.53 1.79 14.17
C ARG A 118 -6.65 0.59 13.23
N PHE A 119 -5.63 -0.27 13.17
CA PHE A 119 -5.54 -1.41 12.25
C PHE A 119 -4.96 -2.66 12.94
N ASP A 120 -5.13 -3.83 12.32
CA ASP A 120 -4.51 -5.08 12.76
C ASP A 120 -3.46 -5.58 11.78
N PHE A 121 -2.25 -5.07 11.94
CA PHE A 121 -1.11 -5.46 11.11
C PHE A 121 -0.73 -6.96 11.21
N SER A 122 -1.36 -7.74 12.10
CA SER A 122 -1.08 -9.18 12.19
C SER A 122 -1.59 -10.00 11.00
N THR A 123 -2.39 -9.42 10.09
CA THR A 123 -2.75 -10.06 8.82
C THR A 123 -1.71 -9.85 7.71
N SER A 124 -0.86 -8.82 7.82
CA SER A 124 0.25 -8.59 6.90
C SER A 124 1.25 -9.75 6.98
N TYR A 125 1.57 -10.34 5.83
CA TYR A 125 2.56 -11.42 5.75
C TYR A 125 3.97 -10.89 6.06
N TYR A 126 4.32 -9.72 5.51
CA TYR A 126 5.64 -9.13 5.69
C TYR A 126 5.85 -8.58 7.10
N ALA A 127 4.88 -7.84 7.65
CA ALA A 127 4.98 -7.29 9.00
C ALA A 127 5.09 -8.37 10.06
N ARG A 128 4.35 -9.50 9.93
CA ARG A 128 4.51 -10.66 10.82
C ARG A 128 5.93 -11.22 10.84
N ARG A 129 6.56 -11.31 9.67
CA ARG A 129 7.91 -11.89 9.55
C ARG A 129 9.00 -10.94 10.08
N VAL A 130 8.92 -9.65 9.75
CA VAL A 130 9.94 -8.66 10.15
C VAL A 130 9.79 -8.24 11.62
N ILE A 131 8.56 -8.05 12.11
CA ILE A 131 8.31 -7.63 13.50
C ILE A 131 8.33 -8.84 14.45
N GLY A 132 7.93 -10.02 13.97
CA GLY A 132 7.86 -11.24 14.77
C GLY A 132 9.21 -11.92 15.05
N GLY A 133 10.34 -11.34 14.60
CA GLY A 133 11.67 -11.85 14.92
C GLY A 133 11.88 -13.31 14.52
N LEU A 134 11.32 -13.75 13.38
CA LEU A 134 11.70 -15.03 12.79
C LEU A 134 13.08 -14.87 12.16
N ASN A 135 14.08 -14.91 13.04
CA ASN A 135 15.48 -15.07 12.71
C ASN A 135 15.62 -16.33 11.85
N HIS A 136 16.17 -16.16 10.65
CA HIS A 136 16.83 -17.25 9.95
C HIS A 136 18.16 -17.57 10.64
#